data_AF-E9DJ90-F1
#
_entry.id   AF-E9DJ90-F1
#
_cell.length_a   1.000
_cell.length_b   1.000
_cell.length_c   1.000
_cell.angle_alpha   90.00
_cell.angle_beta   90.00
_cell.angle_gamma   90.00
#
_symmetry.space_group_name_H-M   'P 1'
#
loop_
_entity.id
_entity.type
_entity.pdbx_description
1 polymer ?
#
loop_
_entity_poly.entity_id
_entity_poly.type
_entity_poly.pdbx_seq_one_letter_code
_entity_poly.pdbx_strand_id
1 'polypeptide(L)'
;MSNGATQIVNRLARASRCSRLATPSAAKRYLSSAPQRQWSTPLAKTIADVINTAGPISIAAYMRQCLTSPEGGYYTSRGSTGVEVFGRRGDFVTSPEISQMFGELLGVWMVTEWMAQGRRSRGVQLIEVGPGRGTLMADMLRSVRNFKSFSSSIEAVYLVEASPTLRDIQKQMLCGDAPMEEIEVGYRSTSKHLGVPVVWTEHIRSLPQGDNDVPFIIAHEFFDALPIHAFQCVASPPSETIITPTGPTTLRQPLSSSPTQWRELVVSVNPASQMHAENRLEFRLSLAKTSTPASMVMPEMSERYKALKSTRGSTIEISPESQGYVQEFARRIGGHSNSKIPTTRKPAGAALILDYGPSHSIPVNSLRGIKDHKLVSPFTSPGQVDLSADVDFIALADSAISASPGVEVHGPTEQGSFLHSLGISERAAQLMKRAEDETKRKNIEAGWKRLVERGGGGMGRIYKAMAIIPEAGGMRRPVGFGGQVPA
;
A
#
# COMPACT_ATOMS: atom_id res chain seq x y z
N MET A 1 -46.97 -40.52 57.61
CA MET A 1 -46.64 -41.69 58.45
C MET A 1 -45.30 -42.21 57.93
N SER A 2 -44.19 -41.88 58.59
CA SER A 2 -43.63 -42.60 59.77
C SER A 2 -43.00 -43.95 59.41
N ASN A 3 -41.68 -43.93 59.23
CA ASN A 3 -40.63 -44.77 59.86
C ASN A 3 -40.76 -46.30 59.97
N GLY A 4 -39.59 -46.96 59.87
CA GLY A 4 -39.32 -48.36 60.26
C GLY A 4 -38.70 -49.12 59.08
N ALA A 5 -37.39 -49.37 58.98
CA ALA A 5 -36.49 -50.07 59.92
C ALA A 5 -37.03 -51.49 60.25
N THR A 6 -36.23 -52.56 60.30
CA THR A 6 -34.82 -52.65 60.72
C THR A 6 -34.20 -54.01 60.34
N GLN A 7 -32.87 -54.06 60.06
CA GLN A 7 -31.91 -55.12 60.50
C GLN A 7 -31.97 -56.57 59.90
N ILE A 8 -30.85 -57.14 59.36
CA ILE A 8 -29.69 -57.87 59.99
C ILE A 8 -29.99 -59.39 60.21
N VAL A 9 -29.13 -60.40 59.97
CA VAL A 9 -27.71 -60.49 59.51
C VAL A 9 -27.25 -61.97 59.24
N ASN A 10 -26.14 -62.18 58.49
CA ASN A 10 -25.21 -63.36 58.50
C ASN A 10 -25.74 -64.79 58.11
N ARG A 11 -24.95 -65.80 57.69
CA ARG A 11 -23.52 -65.95 57.23
C ARG A 11 -23.31 -67.33 56.57
N LEU A 12 -22.34 -67.43 55.62
CA LEU A 12 -21.46 -68.59 55.31
C LEU A 12 -22.11 -69.93 54.86
N ALA A 13 -21.62 -70.71 53.89
CA ALA A 13 -20.50 -70.67 52.92
C ALA A 13 -20.85 -71.62 51.72
N ARG A 14 -19.98 -72.18 50.84
CA ARG A 14 -18.52 -72.24 50.68
C ARG A 14 -18.11 -72.58 49.23
N ALA A 15 -17.07 -71.91 48.70
CA ALA A 15 -16.17 -72.30 47.61
C ALA A 15 -16.68 -72.72 46.20
N SER A 16 -16.28 -71.94 45.19
CA SER A 16 -15.64 -72.45 43.96
C SER A 16 -14.74 -71.38 43.32
N ARG A 17 -13.80 -71.79 42.46
CA ARG A 17 -12.58 -71.03 42.08
C ARG A 17 -12.87 -69.82 41.19
N CYS A 18 -12.10 -68.74 41.37
CA CYS A 18 -12.01 -67.63 40.42
C CYS A 18 -10.53 -67.24 40.21
N SER A 19 -10.07 -67.25 38.96
CA SER A 19 -8.73 -66.83 38.55
C SER A 19 -8.65 -65.31 38.45
N ARG A 20 -7.53 -64.73 38.89
CA ARG A 20 -7.31 -63.28 38.85
C ARG A 20 -7.12 -62.81 37.41
N LEU A 21 -8.10 -62.10 36.86
CA LEU A 21 -7.88 -61.23 35.70
C LEU A 21 -7.31 -59.89 36.19
N ALA A 22 -6.18 -59.49 35.61
CA ALA A 22 -5.55 -58.22 35.92
C ALA A 22 -6.42 -57.05 35.40
N THR A 23 -6.42 -55.94 36.14
CA THR A 23 -7.04 -54.69 35.69
C THR A 23 -6.39 -54.20 34.40
N PRO A 24 -7.16 -53.75 33.39
CA PRO A 24 -6.59 -53.14 32.20
C PRO A 24 -5.84 -51.86 32.60
N SER A 25 -4.59 -51.76 32.14
CA SER A 25 -3.76 -50.57 32.32
C SER A 25 -4.50 -49.32 31.85
N ALA A 26 -4.45 -48.24 32.64
CA ALA A 26 -4.96 -46.96 32.22
C ALA A 26 -4.26 -46.53 30.93
N ALA A 27 -5.03 -46.42 29.84
CA ALA A 27 -4.50 -45.98 28.55
C ALA A 27 -3.90 -44.57 28.71
N LYS A 28 -2.57 -44.48 28.77
CA LYS A 28 -1.86 -43.22 28.69
C LYS A 28 -2.23 -42.57 27.36
N ARG A 29 -3.12 -41.57 27.42
CA ARG A 29 -3.27 -40.61 26.33
C ARG A 29 -1.91 -39.95 26.15
N TYR A 30 -1.21 -40.33 25.09
CA TYR A 30 -0.07 -39.58 24.58
C TYR A 30 -0.59 -38.26 24.01
N LEU A 31 -0.92 -37.33 24.92
CA LEU A 31 -0.89 -35.90 24.60
C LEU A 31 0.55 -35.61 24.21
N SER A 32 0.79 -35.39 22.92
CA SER A 32 2.10 -35.00 22.42
C SER A 32 2.46 -33.65 23.01
N SER A 33 3.26 -33.65 24.09
CA SER A 33 3.86 -32.44 24.66
C SER A 33 5.03 -31.95 23.81
N ALA A 34 4.83 -31.93 22.48
CA ALA A 34 5.67 -31.12 21.62
C ALA A 34 5.45 -29.66 22.04
N PRO A 35 6.51 -28.87 22.30
CA PRO A 35 6.35 -27.48 22.67
C PRO A 35 5.58 -26.77 21.56
N GLN A 36 4.41 -26.21 21.89
CA GLN A 36 3.68 -25.37 20.94
C GLN A 36 4.60 -24.22 20.55
N ARG A 37 4.81 -24.04 19.24
CA ARG A 37 5.60 -22.93 18.71
C ARG A 37 5.01 -21.62 19.21
N GLN A 38 5.81 -20.86 19.95
CA GLN A 38 5.46 -19.51 20.34
C GLN A 38 5.63 -18.61 19.11
N TRP A 39 4.54 -17.92 18.76
CA TRP A 39 4.51 -16.97 17.64
C TRP A 39 4.65 -15.54 18.18
N SER A 40 5.29 -14.67 17.41
CA SER A 40 5.56 -13.29 17.85
C SER A 40 4.29 -12.43 17.93
N THR A 41 3.28 -12.74 17.12
CA THR A 41 1.96 -12.10 17.13
C THR A 41 0.85 -13.14 16.89
N PRO A 42 -0.42 -12.88 17.29
CA PRO A 42 -1.55 -13.73 16.92
C PRO A 42 -1.69 -13.88 15.40
N LEU A 43 -1.50 -12.80 14.65
CA LEU A 43 -1.54 -12.80 13.18
C LEU A 43 -0.45 -13.70 12.58
N ALA A 44 0.76 -13.73 13.16
CA ALA A 44 1.83 -14.63 12.72
C ALA A 44 1.40 -16.11 12.83
N LYS A 45 0.69 -16.48 13.90
CA LYS A 45 0.10 -17.82 14.03
C LYS A 45 -0.93 -18.07 12.91
N THR A 46 -1.89 -17.17 12.70
CA THR A 46 -2.92 -17.31 11.65
C THR A 46 -2.31 -17.48 10.26
N ILE A 47 -1.34 -16.63 9.88
CA ILE A 47 -0.63 -16.73 8.60
C ILE A 47 0.08 -18.08 8.46
N ALA A 48 0.68 -18.59 9.53
CA ALA A 48 1.36 -19.88 9.49
C ALA A 48 0.41 -21.07 9.43
N ASP A 49 -0.72 -21.03 10.14
CA ASP A 49 -1.74 -22.07 10.07
C ASP A 49 -2.35 -22.14 8.65
N VAL A 50 -2.54 -20.99 7.99
CA VAL A 50 -2.87 -20.92 6.55
C VAL A 50 -1.77 -21.55 5.69
N ILE A 51 -0.49 -21.17 5.86
CA ILE A 51 0.61 -21.71 5.04
C ILE A 51 0.81 -23.22 5.25
N ASN A 52 0.62 -23.73 6.47
CA ASN A 52 0.71 -25.15 6.78
C ASN A 52 -0.44 -25.96 6.16
N THR A 53 -1.61 -25.33 5.97
CA THR A 53 -2.82 -25.99 5.44
C THR A 53 -2.92 -25.89 3.92
N ALA A 54 -2.69 -24.71 3.34
CA ALA A 54 -2.87 -24.41 1.92
C ALA A 54 -1.56 -24.34 1.12
N GLY A 55 -0.41 -24.33 1.79
CA GLY A 55 0.90 -24.10 1.18
C GLY A 55 1.34 -22.63 1.19
N PRO A 56 2.55 -22.32 0.67
CA PRO A 56 3.10 -20.97 0.64
C PRO A 56 2.18 -19.96 -0.05
N ILE A 57 2.09 -18.75 0.52
CA ILE A 57 1.24 -17.66 0.01
C ILE A 57 2.07 -16.65 -0.79
N SER A 58 1.45 -15.87 -1.68
CA SER A 58 2.15 -14.78 -2.38
C SER A 58 2.60 -13.68 -1.41
N ILE A 59 3.62 -12.91 -1.82
CA ILE A 59 4.03 -11.70 -1.08
C ILE A 59 2.83 -10.74 -0.93
N ALA A 60 2.02 -10.58 -1.98
CA ALA A 60 0.84 -9.72 -1.94
C ALA A 60 -0.18 -10.15 -0.86
N ALA A 61 -0.44 -11.45 -0.74
CA ALA A 61 -1.33 -11.99 0.30
C ALA A 61 -0.74 -11.77 1.71
N TYR A 62 0.58 -11.95 1.87
CA TYR A 62 1.26 -11.68 3.13
C TYR A 62 1.24 -10.19 3.52
N MET A 63 1.52 -9.28 2.57
CA MET A 63 1.43 -7.84 2.78
C MET A 63 0.03 -7.42 3.20
N ARG A 64 -1.01 -7.85 2.47
CA ARG A 64 -2.40 -7.52 2.79
C ARG A 64 -2.80 -7.99 4.19
N GLN A 65 -2.38 -9.19 4.60
CA GLN A 65 -2.61 -9.67 5.97
C GLN A 65 -1.87 -8.79 6.99
N CYS A 66 -0.58 -8.50 6.78
CA CYS A 66 0.22 -7.71 7.72
C CYS A 66 -0.22 -6.24 7.83
N LEU A 67 -0.74 -5.63 6.76
CA LEU A 67 -1.07 -4.20 6.73
C LEU A 67 -2.53 -3.91 7.08
N THR A 68 -3.48 -4.69 6.52
CA THR A 68 -4.91 -4.33 6.52
C THR A 68 -5.83 -5.43 7.04
N SER A 69 -5.32 -6.54 7.61
CA SER A 69 -6.19 -7.56 8.20
C SER A 69 -6.99 -7.00 9.39
N PRO A 70 -8.30 -7.24 9.50
CA PRO A 70 -9.05 -6.92 10.72
C PRO A 70 -8.48 -7.61 11.97
N GLU A 71 -7.81 -8.76 11.79
CA GLU A 71 -7.32 -9.64 12.86
C GLU A 71 -5.88 -9.34 13.31
N GLY A 72 -5.47 -8.06 13.26
CA GLY A 72 -4.14 -7.62 13.70
C GLY A 72 -3.26 -6.96 12.64
N GLY A 73 -3.84 -6.46 11.55
CA GLY A 73 -3.11 -5.68 10.55
C GLY A 73 -2.58 -4.35 11.10
N TYR A 74 -1.47 -3.88 10.53
CA TYR A 74 -0.73 -2.72 11.00
C TYR A 74 -1.58 -1.43 11.08
N TYR A 75 -2.30 -1.08 10.01
CA TYR A 75 -3.13 0.14 9.94
C TYR A 75 -4.54 -0.01 10.57
N THR A 76 -4.97 -1.25 10.82
CA THR A 76 -6.29 -1.58 11.39
C THR A 76 -6.24 -1.78 12.90
N SER A 77 -5.24 -2.49 13.43
CA SER A 77 -5.19 -2.85 14.86
C SER A 77 -4.34 -1.92 15.73
N ARG A 78 -3.30 -1.26 15.20
CA ARG A 78 -2.47 -0.41 16.06
C ARG A 78 -3.19 0.86 16.50
N GLY A 79 -4.06 1.40 15.62
CA GLY A 79 -5.00 2.46 15.96
C GLY A 79 -5.91 2.13 17.14
N SER A 80 -6.45 0.90 17.22
CA SER A 80 -7.32 0.48 18.34
C SER A 80 -6.56 0.22 19.65
N THR A 81 -5.23 0.05 19.61
CA THR A 81 -4.37 -0.09 20.79
C THR A 81 -3.77 1.23 21.31
N GLY A 82 -4.09 2.37 20.69
CA GLY A 82 -3.58 3.69 21.09
C GLY A 82 -2.10 3.94 20.75
N VAL A 83 -1.47 3.08 19.95
CA VAL A 83 -0.11 3.28 19.45
C VAL A 83 -0.16 4.17 18.21
N GLU A 84 0.43 5.36 18.27
CA GLU A 84 0.50 6.27 17.11
C GLU A 84 1.27 5.58 15.96
N VAL A 85 0.62 5.40 14.81
CA VAL A 85 1.25 4.79 13.63
C VAL A 85 2.14 5.79 12.87
N PHE A 86 1.69 7.03 12.75
CA PHE A 86 2.30 8.05 11.89
C PHE A 86 2.84 9.25 12.69
N GLY A 87 3.95 9.83 12.24
CA GLY A 87 4.52 11.07 12.78
C GLY A 87 5.69 10.83 13.73
N ARG A 88 6.16 11.88 14.42
CA ARG A 88 7.41 11.87 15.23
C ARG A 88 7.44 10.90 16.43
N ARG A 89 6.33 10.20 16.71
CA ARG A 89 6.19 9.17 17.75
C ARG A 89 5.74 7.81 17.22
N GLY A 90 5.43 7.70 15.93
CA GLY A 90 5.11 6.44 15.26
C GLY A 90 6.33 5.82 14.60
N ASP A 91 6.16 4.72 13.85
CA ASP A 91 7.29 4.05 13.19
C ASP A 91 7.86 4.86 12.02
N PHE A 92 7.08 5.78 11.45
CA PHE A 92 7.41 6.51 10.22
C PHE A 92 7.13 8.03 10.30
N VAL A 93 8.00 8.84 9.66
CA VAL A 93 7.83 10.30 9.54
C VAL A 93 7.78 10.68 8.05
N THR A 94 6.56 10.88 7.55
CA THR A 94 6.26 11.24 6.15
C THR A 94 6.60 12.70 5.83
N SER A 95 6.68 13.04 4.54
CA SER A 95 7.01 14.41 4.09
C SER A 95 6.14 15.53 4.72
N PRO A 96 4.80 15.39 4.85
CA PRO A 96 3.95 16.34 5.57
C PRO A 96 4.33 16.53 7.06
N GLU A 97 4.70 15.45 7.75
CA GLU A 97 5.05 15.45 9.18
C GLU A 97 6.46 16.06 9.44
N ILE A 98 7.28 16.18 8.39
CA ILE A 98 8.58 16.86 8.42
C ILE A 98 8.39 18.38 8.33
N SER A 99 7.57 18.86 7.39
CA SER A 99 7.36 20.29 7.20
C SER A 99 6.08 20.67 6.47
N GLN A 100 5.38 21.67 7.00
CA GLN A 100 4.24 22.34 6.37
C GLN A 100 4.51 22.86 4.95
N MET A 101 5.78 23.09 4.60
CA MET A 101 6.17 23.55 3.25
C MET A 101 5.78 22.53 2.18
N PHE A 102 5.77 21.23 2.51
CA PHE A 102 5.39 20.18 1.57
C PHE A 102 3.93 20.33 1.14
N GLY A 103 2.99 20.32 2.08
CA GLY A 103 1.55 20.49 1.77
C GLY A 103 1.21 21.87 1.20
N GLU A 104 1.90 22.93 1.64
CA GLU A 104 1.71 24.27 1.07
C GLU A 104 2.03 24.34 -0.42
N LEU A 105 3.12 23.70 -0.86
CA LEU A 105 3.58 23.70 -2.26
C LEU A 105 2.78 22.75 -3.14
N LEU A 106 2.35 21.60 -2.63
CA LEU A 106 1.43 20.70 -3.34
C LEU A 106 0.06 21.37 -3.57
N GLY A 107 -0.42 22.16 -2.60
CA GLY A 107 -1.59 23.03 -2.79
C GLY A 107 -1.37 24.10 -3.87
N VAL A 108 -0.19 24.72 -3.93
CA VAL A 108 0.18 25.67 -5.00
C VAL A 108 0.25 24.98 -6.36
N TRP A 109 0.80 23.76 -6.44
CA TRP A 109 0.84 22.99 -7.69
C TRP A 109 -0.55 22.76 -8.27
N MET A 110 -1.52 22.34 -7.43
CA MET A 110 -2.93 22.21 -7.87
C MET A 110 -3.52 23.52 -8.40
N VAL A 111 -3.20 24.67 -7.78
CA VAL A 111 -3.62 25.98 -8.28
C VAL A 111 -3.02 26.25 -9.67
N THR A 112 -1.74 25.93 -9.90
CA THR A 112 -1.11 26.11 -11.22
C THR A 112 -1.72 25.22 -12.30
N GLU A 113 -2.09 23.98 -11.96
CA GLU A 113 -2.77 23.06 -12.87
C GLU A 113 -4.21 23.52 -13.19
N TRP A 114 -4.97 23.97 -12.19
CA TRP A 114 -6.29 24.57 -12.37
C TRP A 114 -6.24 25.85 -13.22
N MET A 115 -5.22 26.69 -13.03
CA MET A 115 -5.00 27.88 -13.86
C MET A 115 -4.80 27.52 -15.33
N ALA A 116 -3.98 26.50 -15.59
CA ALA A 116 -3.67 26.05 -16.95
C ALA A 116 -4.87 25.42 -17.67
N GLN A 117 -5.81 24.86 -16.91
CA GLN A 117 -7.04 24.26 -17.44
C GLN A 117 -8.20 25.26 -17.57
N GLY A 118 -7.87 26.56 -17.66
CA GLY A 118 -8.84 27.63 -17.93
C GLY A 118 -9.62 28.11 -16.71
N ARG A 119 -9.10 27.89 -15.49
CA ARG A 119 -9.65 28.46 -14.24
C ARG A 119 -11.15 28.15 -14.03
N ARG A 120 -11.55 26.88 -14.22
CA ARG A 120 -12.95 26.42 -14.10
C ARG A 120 -13.56 26.89 -12.75
N SER A 121 -14.70 27.56 -12.80
CA SER A 121 -15.32 28.23 -11.65
C SER A 121 -16.10 27.31 -10.70
N ARG A 122 -16.29 26.03 -11.07
CA ARG A 122 -17.06 25.03 -10.32
C ARG A 122 -16.60 23.61 -10.68
N GLY A 123 -17.08 22.62 -9.95
CA GLY A 123 -16.80 21.20 -10.16
C GLY A 123 -15.44 20.72 -9.64
N VAL A 124 -14.64 21.55 -8.96
CA VAL A 124 -13.33 21.12 -8.45
C VAL A 124 -13.50 20.22 -7.24
N GLN A 125 -12.90 19.04 -7.32
CA GLN A 125 -12.89 18.04 -6.25
C GLN A 125 -11.45 17.81 -5.83
N LEU A 126 -11.12 17.99 -4.55
CA LEU A 126 -9.82 17.57 -4.03
C LEU A 126 -9.94 16.13 -3.56
N ILE A 127 -9.05 15.23 -3.99
CA ILE A 127 -9.10 13.81 -3.69
C ILE A 127 -7.73 13.39 -3.13
N GLU A 128 -7.69 12.74 -1.97
CA GLU A 128 -6.45 12.15 -1.44
C GLU A 128 -6.68 10.66 -1.15
N VAL A 129 -5.79 9.81 -1.65
CA VAL A 129 -5.77 8.37 -1.33
C VAL A 129 -4.72 8.10 -0.25
N GLY A 130 -5.10 7.37 0.80
CA GLY A 130 -4.24 7.12 1.96
C GLY A 130 -3.76 8.38 2.70
N PRO A 131 -4.66 9.28 3.14
CA PRO A 131 -4.29 10.59 3.72
C PRO A 131 -3.60 10.52 5.10
N GLY A 132 -3.42 9.33 5.70
CA GLY A 132 -2.73 9.13 6.97
C GLY A 132 -3.39 9.89 8.12
N ARG A 133 -2.73 10.95 8.62
CA ARG A 133 -3.28 11.84 9.67
C ARG A 133 -4.16 12.97 9.14
N GLY A 134 -4.24 13.16 7.81
CA GLY A 134 -4.89 14.30 7.15
C GLY A 134 -4.05 15.59 7.15
N THR A 135 -2.79 15.52 7.60
CA THR A 135 -1.87 16.67 7.69
C THR A 135 -1.61 17.32 6.33
N LEU A 136 -1.45 16.52 5.27
CA LEU A 136 -1.22 16.99 3.91
C LEU A 136 -2.41 17.82 3.40
N MET A 137 -3.62 17.26 3.40
CA MET A 137 -4.85 18.01 3.08
C MET A 137 -5.02 19.26 3.95
N ALA A 138 -4.73 19.20 5.26
CA ALA A 138 -4.90 20.35 6.14
C ALA A 138 -3.99 21.54 5.74
N ASP A 139 -2.73 21.27 5.40
CA ASP A 139 -1.79 22.28 4.93
C ASP A 139 -2.12 22.80 3.52
N MET A 140 -2.57 21.90 2.63
CA MET A 140 -3.07 22.28 1.32
C MET A 140 -4.28 23.21 1.43
N LEU A 141 -5.34 22.81 2.15
CA LEU A 141 -6.55 23.62 2.36
C LEU A 141 -6.23 24.98 2.98
N ARG A 142 -5.32 25.02 3.96
CA ARG A 142 -4.82 26.24 4.58
C ARG A 142 -4.07 27.16 3.59
N SER A 143 -3.31 26.58 2.66
CA SER A 143 -2.59 27.29 1.59
C SER A 143 -3.55 27.83 0.52
N VAL A 144 -4.39 26.95 -0.04
CA VAL A 144 -5.24 27.27 -1.20
C VAL A 144 -6.36 28.27 -0.88
N ARG A 145 -6.76 28.40 0.39
CA ARG A 145 -7.71 29.43 0.89
C ARG A 145 -7.30 30.88 0.56
N ASN A 146 -6.03 31.12 0.24
CA ASN A 146 -5.54 32.44 -0.18
C ASN A 146 -5.86 32.74 -1.66
N PHE A 147 -6.05 31.72 -2.48
CA PHE A 147 -6.37 31.83 -3.91
C PHE A 147 -7.89 31.79 -4.11
N LYS A 148 -8.57 32.91 -3.86
CA LYS A 148 -10.04 32.98 -3.74
C LYS A 148 -10.79 32.29 -4.88
N SER A 149 -10.47 32.61 -6.14
CA SER A 149 -11.11 32.02 -7.32
C SER A 149 -10.98 30.49 -7.39
N PHE A 150 -9.85 29.92 -6.95
CA PHE A 150 -9.70 28.47 -6.87
C PHE A 150 -10.47 27.91 -5.67
N SER A 151 -10.30 28.50 -4.47
CA SER A 151 -10.97 28.01 -3.26
C SER A 151 -12.51 28.02 -3.34
N SER A 152 -13.09 28.96 -4.10
CA SER A 152 -14.54 29.02 -4.36
C SER A 152 -15.02 28.07 -5.46
N SER A 153 -14.11 27.47 -6.23
CA SER A 153 -14.45 26.44 -7.23
C SER A 153 -14.47 25.03 -6.67
N ILE A 154 -13.88 24.82 -5.48
CA ILE A 154 -13.85 23.54 -4.76
C ILE A 154 -15.25 23.26 -4.21
N GLU A 155 -15.84 22.14 -4.62
CA GLU A 155 -17.16 21.70 -4.18
C GLU A 155 -17.09 20.65 -3.06
N ALA A 156 -16.04 19.83 -3.02
CA ALA A 156 -15.83 18.82 -1.99
C ALA A 156 -14.36 18.40 -1.86
N VAL A 157 -14.02 17.86 -0.68
CA VAL A 157 -12.80 17.11 -0.40
C VAL A 157 -13.17 15.65 -0.19
N TYR A 158 -12.49 14.73 -0.88
CA TYR A 158 -12.70 13.30 -0.78
C TYR A 158 -11.43 12.61 -0.27
N LEU A 159 -11.59 11.72 0.70
CA LEU A 159 -10.52 11.00 1.37
C LEU A 159 -10.78 9.51 1.23
N VAL A 160 -9.89 8.80 0.54
CA VAL A 160 -9.98 7.34 0.39
C VAL A 160 -9.21 6.70 1.54
N GLU A 161 -9.96 6.23 2.54
CA GLU A 161 -9.47 5.74 3.82
C GLU A 161 -10.35 4.56 4.29
N ALA A 162 -9.73 3.44 4.64
CA ALA A 162 -10.41 2.24 5.11
C ALA A 162 -10.34 2.06 6.63
N SER A 163 -9.41 2.74 7.33
CA SER A 163 -9.24 2.63 8.77
C SER A 163 -10.18 3.60 9.52
N PRO A 164 -11.13 3.10 10.34
CA PRO A 164 -12.02 3.97 11.11
C PRO A 164 -11.26 4.91 12.07
N THR A 165 -10.17 4.43 12.68
CA THR A 165 -9.36 5.25 13.60
C THR A 165 -8.64 6.40 12.88
N LEU A 166 -8.12 6.15 11.67
CA LEU A 166 -7.48 7.22 10.89
C LEU A 166 -8.51 8.23 10.40
N ARG A 167 -9.71 7.79 9.98
CA ARG A 167 -10.85 8.66 9.64
C ARG A 167 -11.22 9.60 10.80
N ASP A 168 -11.26 9.13 12.04
CA ASP A 168 -11.56 9.98 13.21
C ASP A 168 -10.46 11.03 13.46
N ILE A 169 -9.17 10.64 13.32
CA ILE A 169 -8.03 11.56 13.41
C ILE A 169 -8.12 12.63 12.31
N GLN A 170 -8.39 12.22 11.07
CA GLN A 170 -8.54 13.11 9.91
C GLN A 170 -9.73 14.06 10.10
N LYS A 171 -10.86 13.59 10.64
CA LYS A 171 -12.02 14.43 10.95
C LYS A 171 -11.67 15.51 11.97
N GLN A 172 -10.95 15.18 13.05
CA GLN A 172 -10.52 16.20 14.01
C GLN A 172 -9.53 17.19 13.36
N MET A 173 -8.63 16.68 12.51
CA MET A 173 -7.66 17.48 11.77
C MET A 173 -8.31 18.48 10.80
N LEU A 174 -9.35 18.08 10.07
CA LEU A 174 -9.92 18.85 8.94
C LEU A 174 -11.25 19.55 9.25
N CYS A 175 -12.05 19.01 10.17
CA CYS A 175 -13.41 19.46 10.47
C CYS A 175 -13.57 19.96 11.91
N GLY A 176 -12.71 19.50 12.83
CA GLY A 176 -12.80 19.87 14.25
C GLY A 176 -14.11 19.36 14.86
N ASP A 177 -14.85 20.22 15.54
CA ASP A 177 -16.07 19.85 16.28
C ASP A 177 -17.32 19.68 15.41
N ALA A 178 -17.23 19.92 14.09
CA ALA A 178 -18.35 19.68 13.17
C ALA A 178 -18.85 18.21 13.26
N PRO A 179 -20.16 17.95 13.13
CA PRO A 179 -20.68 16.60 13.18
C PRO A 179 -20.16 15.75 12.01
N MET A 180 -20.10 14.43 12.21
CA MET A 180 -19.90 13.46 11.13
C MET A 180 -21.21 12.69 10.96
N GLU A 181 -21.69 12.59 9.73
CA GLU A 181 -22.86 11.80 9.33
C GLU A 181 -22.43 10.61 8.47
N GLU A 182 -23.13 9.48 8.61
CA GLU A 182 -22.97 8.33 7.71
C GLU A 182 -23.85 8.52 6.47
N ILE A 183 -23.30 8.21 5.30
CA ILE A 183 -23.95 8.37 3.99
C ILE A 183 -23.69 7.11 3.13
N GLU A 184 -24.45 6.94 2.06
CA GLU A 184 -24.39 5.74 1.19
C GLU A 184 -22.97 5.35 0.73
N VAL A 185 -22.10 6.33 0.49
CA VAL A 185 -20.71 6.13 0.00
C VAL A 185 -19.65 6.13 1.11
N GLY A 186 -20.04 6.24 2.38
CA GLY A 186 -19.14 6.30 3.54
C GLY A 186 -19.56 7.35 4.58
N TYR A 187 -18.72 8.34 4.85
CA TYR A 187 -18.97 9.33 5.92
C TYR A 187 -18.75 10.76 5.43
N ARG A 188 -19.45 11.73 6.00
CA ARG A 188 -19.38 13.14 5.62
C ARG A 188 -19.29 14.05 6.83
N SER A 189 -18.55 15.14 6.70
CA SER A 189 -18.49 16.26 7.65
C SER A 189 -18.17 17.56 6.90
N THR A 190 -17.97 18.68 7.59
CA THR A 190 -17.75 20.00 7.01
C THR A 190 -16.35 20.53 7.35
N SER A 191 -15.53 20.89 6.36
CA SER A 191 -14.17 21.36 6.63
C SER A 191 -14.16 22.72 7.34
N LYS A 192 -13.34 22.85 8.38
CA LYS A 192 -13.13 24.13 9.09
C LYS A 192 -12.29 25.12 8.28
N HIS A 193 -11.68 24.68 7.18
CA HIS A 193 -10.79 25.48 6.35
C HIS A 193 -11.52 26.25 5.26
N LEU A 194 -12.47 25.61 4.56
CA LEU A 194 -13.21 26.19 3.43
C LEU A 194 -14.73 26.14 3.57
N GLY A 195 -15.29 25.44 4.56
CA GLY A 195 -16.74 25.24 4.70
C GLY A 195 -17.35 24.24 3.72
N VAL A 196 -16.54 23.65 2.82
CA VAL A 196 -16.97 22.59 1.89
C VAL A 196 -17.06 21.22 2.61
N PRO A 197 -17.88 20.28 2.11
CA PRO A 197 -17.90 18.90 2.57
C PRO A 197 -16.53 18.22 2.52
N VAL A 198 -16.21 17.47 3.58
CA VAL A 198 -15.18 16.43 3.57
C VAL A 198 -15.89 15.08 3.62
N VAL A 199 -15.57 14.19 2.69
CA VAL A 199 -16.21 12.89 2.53
C VAL A 199 -15.15 11.80 2.57
N TRP A 200 -15.35 10.81 3.44
CA TRP A 200 -14.51 9.61 3.54
C TRP A 200 -15.20 8.45 2.84
N THR A 201 -14.42 7.67 2.09
CA THR A 201 -14.88 6.41 1.48
C THR A 201 -13.78 5.36 1.53
N GLU A 202 -14.14 4.08 1.56
CA GLU A 202 -13.15 2.99 1.61
C GLU A 202 -12.48 2.74 0.24
N HIS A 203 -13.14 3.11 -0.86
CA HIS A 203 -12.71 2.79 -2.22
C HIS A 203 -12.88 3.98 -3.16
N ILE A 204 -11.84 4.30 -3.94
CA ILE A 204 -11.88 5.39 -4.94
C ILE A 204 -13.04 5.24 -5.96
N ARG A 205 -13.46 4.02 -6.27
CA ARG A 205 -14.56 3.74 -7.21
C ARG A 205 -15.93 4.18 -6.68
N SER A 206 -16.07 4.33 -5.37
CA SER A 206 -17.30 4.81 -4.71
C SER A 206 -17.42 6.35 -4.75
N LEU A 207 -16.37 7.07 -5.16
CA LEU A 207 -16.43 8.51 -5.33
C LEU A 207 -17.34 8.87 -6.52
N PRO A 208 -18.16 9.93 -6.40
CA PRO A 208 -19.03 10.36 -7.49
C PRO A 208 -18.25 10.69 -8.76
N GLN A 209 -18.93 10.61 -9.90
CA GLN A 209 -18.36 10.96 -11.20
C GLN A 209 -19.43 11.63 -12.08
N GLY A 210 -19.55 12.96 -11.94
CA GLY A 210 -20.34 13.81 -12.83
C GLY A 210 -19.55 14.27 -14.06
N ASP A 211 -20.27 14.74 -15.09
CA ASP A 211 -19.68 15.24 -16.35
C ASP A 211 -18.92 16.57 -16.21
N ASN A 212 -19.23 17.34 -15.16
CA ASN A 212 -18.60 18.63 -14.89
C ASN A 212 -17.40 18.52 -13.92
N ASP A 213 -17.18 17.34 -13.33
CA ASP A 213 -16.21 17.14 -12.25
C ASP A 213 -14.77 17.32 -12.73
N VAL A 214 -13.98 18.00 -11.90
CA VAL A 214 -12.58 18.37 -12.13
C VAL A 214 -11.75 17.78 -10.98
N PRO A 215 -11.38 16.49 -11.06
CA PRO A 215 -10.73 15.78 -9.96
C PRO A 215 -9.25 16.14 -9.84
N PHE A 216 -8.86 16.70 -8.71
CA PHE A 216 -7.47 16.94 -8.32
C PHE A 216 -7.04 15.91 -7.27
N ILE A 217 -6.32 14.89 -7.72
CA ILE A 217 -5.97 13.69 -6.96
C ILE A 217 -4.54 13.80 -6.43
N ILE A 218 -4.33 13.42 -5.17
CA ILE A 218 -3.00 13.15 -4.60
C ILE A 218 -2.92 11.71 -4.10
N ALA A 219 -1.78 11.10 -4.35
CA ALA A 219 -1.31 9.90 -3.69
C ALA A 219 0.12 10.18 -3.18
N HIS A 220 0.31 10.21 -1.87
CA HIS A 220 1.62 10.46 -1.27
C HIS A 220 1.92 9.38 -0.23
N GLU A 221 2.98 8.59 -0.47
CA GLU A 221 3.34 7.42 0.37
C GLU A 221 2.13 6.47 0.53
N PHE A 222 1.60 6.07 -0.63
CA PHE A 222 0.40 5.23 -0.75
C PHE A 222 0.66 3.98 -1.58
N PHE A 223 1.46 4.09 -2.64
CA PHE A 223 1.68 2.99 -3.59
C PHE A 223 2.75 2.02 -3.13
N ASP A 224 3.65 2.46 -2.25
CA ASP A 224 4.69 1.65 -1.62
C ASP A 224 4.11 0.62 -0.63
N ALA A 225 3.04 1.00 0.08
CA ALA A 225 2.25 0.13 0.96
C ALA A 225 1.31 -0.85 0.21
N LEU A 226 1.09 -0.70 -1.11
CA LEU A 226 0.20 -1.59 -1.84
C LEU A 226 0.84 -2.97 -2.11
N PRO A 227 0.06 -4.07 -2.02
CA PRO A 227 0.57 -5.43 -2.22
C PRO A 227 1.34 -5.63 -3.54
N ILE A 228 2.55 -6.21 -3.45
CA ILE A 228 3.36 -6.61 -4.61
C ILE A 228 3.42 -8.13 -4.80
N HIS A 229 3.48 -8.57 -6.05
CA HIS A 229 3.97 -9.90 -6.43
C HIS A 229 5.42 -9.76 -6.92
N ALA A 230 6.29 -10.70 -6.55
CA ALA A 230 7.65 -10.76 -7.08
C ALA A 230 7.87 -12.07 -7.85
N PHE A 231 8.58 -11.99 -8.97
CA PHE A 231 8.85 -13.13 -9.85
C PHE A 231 10.35 -13.22 -10.14
N GLN A 232 10.86 -14.44 -10.27
CA GLN A 232 12.22 -14.72 -10.74
C GLN A 232 12.18 -15.58 -11.99
N CYS A 233 13.02 -15.23 -12.97
CA CYS A 233 13.26 -16.01 -14.16
C CYS A 233 14.16 -17.21 -13.83
N VAL A 234 13.67 -18.43 -14.07
CA VAL A 234 14.41 -19.68 -13.86
C VAL A 234 14.50 -20.47 -15.17
N ALA A 235 15.51 -21.33 -15.28
CA ALA A 235 15.50 -22.35 -16.33
C ALA A 235 14.30 -23.29 -16.11
N SER A 236 13.61 -23.67 -17.19
CA SER A 236 12.61 -24.73 -17.09
C SER A 236 13.27 -26.04 -16.65
N PRO A 237 12.61 -26.84 -15.79
CA PRO A 237 13.07 -28.21 -15.56
C PRO A 237 13.14 -28.92 -16.92
N PRO A 238 14.13 -29.80 -17.15
CA PRO A 238 14.22 -30.53 -18.41
C PRO A 238 12.91 -31.32 -18.61
N SER A 239 12.15 -30.95 -19.64
CA SER A 239 10.96 -31.71 -20.02
C SER A 239 11.43 -32.89 -20.86
N GLU A 240 11.46 -34.07 -20.26
CA GLU A 240 11.77 -35.30 -20.98
C GLU A 240 10.70 -35.64 -22.03
N THR A 241 9.50 -35.06 -21.93
CA THR A 241 8.35 -35.36 -22.80
C THR A 241 7.91 -34.13 -23.59
N ILE A 242 7.77 -34.28 -24.91
CA ILE A 242 7.17 -33.27 -25.81
C ILE A 242 5.84 -33.77 -26.37
N ILE A 243 4.88 -32.88 -26.59
CA ILE A 243 3.62 -33.21 -27.25
C ILE A 243 3.84 -33.16 -28.77
N THR A 244 3.61 -34.28 -29.45
CA THR A 244 3.65 -34.39 -30.92
C THR A 244 2.26 -34.69 -31.47
N PRO A 245 1.99 -34.53 -32.79
CA PRO A 245 0.72 -34.96 -33.40
C PRO A 245 0.39 -36.45 -33.18
N THR A 246 1.41 -37.27 -32.89
CA THR A 246 1.31 -38.70 -32.57
C THR A 246 1.24 -39.01 -31.07
N GLY A 247 1.14 -37.99 -30.21
CA GLY A 247 1.07 -38.12 -28.75
C GLY A 247 2.34 -37.67 -28.00
N PRO A 248 2.40 -37.85 -26.67
CA PRO A 248 3.57 -37.50 -25.87
C PRO A 248 4.76 -38.40 -26.21
N THR A 249 5.87 -37.80 -26.65
CA THR A 249 7.11 -38.49 -27.03
C THR A 249 8.24 -38.11 -26.08
N THR A 250 8.97 -39.12 -25.57
CA THR A 250 10.13 -38.90 -24.71
C THR A 250 11.38 -38.59 -25.54
N LEU A 251 12.03 -37.46 -25.26
CA LEU A 251 13.27 -37.03 -25.91
C LEU A 251 14.47 -37.87 -25.44
N ARG A 252 15.24 -38.42 -26.38
CA ARG A 252 16.48 -39.16 -26.08
C ARG A 252 17.64 -38.27 -25.58
N GLN A 253 17.56 -36.97 -25.80
CA GLN A 253 18.50 -35.97 -25.29
C GLN A 253 17.72 -34.70 -24.90
N PRO A 254 18.02 -34.07 -23.75
CA PRO A 254 17.41 -32.80 -23.39
C PRO A 254 17.79 -31.70 -24.40
N LEU A 255 16.89 -30.75 -24.61
CA LEU A 255 17.14 -29.59 -25.48
C LEU A 255 18.37 -28.81 -24.99
N SER A 256 19.22 -28.36 -25.93
CA SER A 256 20.51 -27.70 -25.67
C SER A 256 20.42 -26.43 -24.78
N SER A 257 19.23 -25.86 -24.63
CA SER A 257 18.94 -24.80 -23.68
C SER A 257 17.52 -25.00 -23.15
N SER A 258 17.35 -25.25 -21.85
CA SER A 258 16.03 -25.19 -21.22
C SER A 258 15.44 -23.79 -21.42
N PRO A 259 14.23 -23.65 -21.99
CA PRO A 259 13.58 -22.35 -22.10
C PRO A 259 13.37 -21.75 -20.71
N THR A 260 13.47 -20.44 -20.59
CA THR A 260 13.23 -19.75 -19.31
C THR A 260 11.74 -19.59 -19.03
N GLN A 261 11.39 -19.61 -17.75
CA GLN A 261 10.04 -19.41 -17.25
C GLN A 261 10.06 -18.56 -15.97
N TRP A 262 8.97 -17.85 -15.71
CA TRP A 262 8.80 -17.14 -14.45
C TRP A 262 8.38 -18.10 -13.33
N ARG A 263 8.87 -17.84 -12.13
CA ARG A 263 8.42 -18.44 -10.87
C ARG A 263 8.15 -17.34 -9.87
N GLU A 264 7.01 -17.43 -9.19
CA GLU A 264 6.65 -16.49 -8.13
C GLU A 264 7.50 -16.73 -6.88
N LEU A 265 7.93 -15.65 -6.24
CA LEU A 265 8.48 -15.65 -4.89
C LEU A 265 7.32 -15.64 -3.91
N VAL A 266 7.24 -16.69 -3.10
CA VAL A 266 6.16 -16.96 -2.15
C VAL A 266 6.72 -17.04 -0.73
N VAL A 267 5.93 -16.55 0.22
CA VAL A 267 6.22 -16.56 1.65
C VAL A 267 5.91 -17.96 2.21
N SER A 268 6.92 -18.58 2.81
CA SER A 268 6.81 -19.85 3.52
C SER A 268 7.17 -19.71 4.99
N VAL A 269 6.62 -20.58 5.84
CA VAL A 269 7.06 -20.72 7.23
C VAL A 269 8.54 -21.11 7.23
N ASN A 270 9.35 -20.43 8.04
CA ASN A 270 10.76 -20.75 8.18
C ASN A 270 10.93 -21.98 9.10
N PRO A 271 11.47 -23.13 8.64
CA PRO A 271 11.67 -24.30 9.50
C PRO A 271 12.70 -24.04 10.61
N ALA A 272 13.68 -23.16 10.38
CA ALA A 272 14.76 -22.91 11.34
C ALA A 272 14.26 -22.21 12.63
N SER A 273 13.10 -21.56 12.60
CA SER A 273 12.49 -20.92 13.78
C SER A 273 11.88 -21.91 14.79
N GLN A 274 11.91 -23.22 14.51
CA GLN A 274 11.43 -24.26 15.43
C GLN A 274 12.39 -24.54 16.61
N MET A 275 13.61 -24.00 16.61
CA MET A 275 14.56 -24.16 17.71
C MET A 275 14.63 -22.87 18.52
N HIS A 276 14.37 -22.98 19.83
CA HIS A 276 14.25 -21.88 20.80
C HIS A 276 15.44 -20.91 20.78
N ALA A 277 15.36 -19.86 19.97
CA ALA A 277 16.30 -18.77 19.93
C ALA A 277 15.57 -17.47 19.61
N GLU A 278 15.68 -16.50 20.50
CA GLU A 278 15.33 -15.11 20.23
C GLU A 278 16.09 -14.64 18.96
N ASN A 279 15.44 -13.85 18.10
CA ASN A 279 15.91 -13.39 16.77
C ASN A 279 15.89 -14.38 15.58
N ARG A 280 15.10 -15.46 15.57
CA ARG A 280 14.84 -16.22 14.32
C ARG A 280 13.56 -15.75 13.59
N LEU A 281 13.72 -15.33 12.33
CA LEU A 281 12.62 -14.93 11.44
C LEU A 281 11.59 -16.05 11.30
N GLU A 282 10.30 -15.73 11.45
CA GLU A 282 9.22 -16.72 11.47
C GLU A 282 8.86 -17.25 10.08
N PHE A 283 9.07 -16.41 9.07
CA PHE A 283 8.81 -16.65 7.64
C PHE A 283 10.04 -16.37 6.80
N ARG A 284 10.00 -16.78 5.54
CA ARG A 284 11.05 -16.54 4.53
C ARG A 284 10.46 -16.50 3.12
N LEU A 285 11.16 -15.84 2.20
CA LEU A 285 10.91 -16.02 0.77
C LEU A 285 11.42 -17.39 0.29
N SER A 286 10.70 -17.94 -0.69
CA SER A 286 11.02 -19.18 -1.39
C SER A 286 10.43 -19.11 -2.79
N LEU A 287 11.01 -19.81 -3.76
CA LEU A 287 10.38 -19.94 -5.09
C LEU A 287 9.22 -20.92 -5.03
N ALA A 288 8.13 -20.59 -5.72
CA ALA A 288 7.05 -21.53 -6.00
C ALA A 288 7.60 -22.77 -6.73
N LYS A 289 7.10 -23.97 -6.39
CA LYS A 289 7.55 -25.21 -7.02
C LYS A 289 7.08 -25.32 -8.48
N THR A 290 5.89 -24.79 -8.76
CA THR A 290 5.21 -24.79 -10.07
C THR A 290 4.96 -23.36 -10.53
N SER A 291 4.56 -23.19 -11.80
CA SER A 291 4.03 -21.90 -12.26
C SER A 291 2.73 -21.61 -11.52
N THR A 292 2.62 -20.43 -10.91
CA THR A 292 1.34 -19.89 -10.41
C THR A 292 0.61 -19.18 -11.56
N PRO A 293 -0.72 -19.02 -11.51
CA PRO A 293 -1.45 -18.22 -12.49
C PRO A 293 -0.90 -16.79 -12.63
N ALA A 294 -0.50 -16.17 -11.52
CA ALA A 294 0.15 -14.86 -11.52
C ALA A 294 1.47 -14.86 -12.32
N SER A 295 2.33 -15.86 -12.11
CA SER A 295 3.61 -15.98 -12.84
C SER A 295 3.46 -16.27 -14.34
N MET A 296 2.31 -16.80 -14.78
CA MET A 296 2.01 -17.05 -16.19
C MET A 296 1.45 -15.83 -16.92
N VAL A 297 0.89 -14.86 -16.18
CA VAL A 297 0.15 -13.72 -16.75
C VAL A 297 0.86 -12.39 -16.49
N MET A 298 1.13 -12.02 -15.23
CA MET A 298 1.58 -10.66 -14.88
C MET A 298 2.90 -10.25 -15.56
N PRO A 299 3.95 -11.11 -15.63
CA PRO A 299 5.18 -10.78 -16.36
C PRO A 299 4.99 -10.64 -17.87
N GLU A 300 3.87 -11.12 -18.43
CA GLU A 300 3.55 -11.06 -19.86
C GLU A 300 2.65 -9.85 -20.20
N MET A 301 2.31 -9.00 -19.22
CA MET A 301 1.45 -7.81 -19.43
C MET A 301 2.23 -6.55 -19.87
N SER A 302 3.55 -6.54 -19.78
CA SER A 302 4.40 -5.43 -20.23
C SER A 302 5.64 -5.94 -20.97
N GLU A 303 6.00 -5.30 -22.08
CA GLU A 303 7.22 -5.59 -22.83
C GLU A 303 8.49 -5.37 -21.99
N ARG A 304 8.46 -4.45 -21.02
CA ARG A 304 9.56 -4.23 -20.05
C ARG A 304 9.85 -5.49 -19.24
N TYR A 305 8.80 -6.19 -18.81
CA TYR A 305 8.91 -7.44 -18.04
C TYR A 305 9.30 -8.61 -18.95
N LYS A 306 8.69 -8.74 -20.13
CA LYS A 306 9.04 -9.78 -21.12
C LYS A 306 10.50 -9.72 -21.56
N ALA A 307 11.06 -8.53 -21.75
CA ALA A 307 12.45 -8.34 -22.14
C ALA A 307 13.47 -8.96 -21.14
N LEU A 308 13.08 -9.12 -19.87
CA LEU A 308 13.91 -9.78 -18.85
C LEU A 308 13.75 -11.30 -18.80
N LYS A 309 12.75 -11.87 -19.49
CA LYS A 309 12.46 -13.32 -19.46
C LYS A 309 13.59 -14.16 -20.05
N SER A 310 14.37 -13.65 -21.00
CA SER A 310 15.54 -14.35 -21.56
C SER A 310 16.71 -14.45 -20.57
N THR A 311 16.76 -13.59 -19.55
CA THR A 311 17.88 -13.49 -18.61
C THR A 311 17.60 -14.32 -17.36
N ARG A 312 18.25 -15.48 -17.24
CA ARG A 312 18.13 -16.34 -16.05
C ARG A 312 18.57 -15.60 -14.79
N GLY A 313 17.77 -15.72 -13.73
CA GLY A 313 18.03 -15.10 -12.43
C GLY A 313 17.45 -13.69 -12.28
N SER A 314 17.07 -13.02 -13.39
CA SER A 314 16.38 -11.73 -13.34
C SER A 314 15.12 -11.81 -12.49
N THR A 315 14.93 -10.82 -11.63
CA THR A 315 13.75 -10.63 -10.80
C THR A 315 12.96 -9.42 -11.27
N ILE A 316 11.66 -9.42 -11.00
CA ILE A 316 10.76 -8.28 -11.20
C ILE A 316 9.73 -8.24 -10.06
N GLU A 317 9.29 -7.03 -9.71
CA GLU A 317 8.22 -6.80 -8.74
C GLU A 317 7.08 -6.03 -9.43
N ILE A 318 5.84 -6.43 -9.19
CA ILE A 318 4.63 -5.92 -9.86
C ILE A 318 3.53 -5.72 -8.81
N SER A 319 2.93 -4.52 -8.76
CA SER A 319 1.68 -4.30 -8.02
C SER A 319 0.50 -4.08 -8.98
N PRO A 320 -0.38 -5.09 -9.17
CA PRO A 320 -1.61 -4.93 -9.93
C PRO A 320 -2.58 -3.93 -9.30
N GLU A 321 -2.52 -3.75 -7.97
CA GLU A 321 -3.36 -2.79 -7.24
C GLU A 321 -2.94 -1.35 -7.55
N SER A 322 -1.63 -1.06 -7.51
CA SER A 322 -1.10 0.26 -7.90
C SER A 322 -1.48 0.64 -9.33
N GLN A 323 -1.36 -0.32 -10.27
CA GLN A 323 -1.81 -0.14 -11.64
C GLN A 323 -3.32 0.14 -11.69
N GLY A 324 -4.14 -0.62 -10.97
CA GLY A 324 -5.59 -0.45 -10.90
C GLY A 324 -6.06 0.91 -10.39
N TYR A 325 -5.38 1.47 -9.38
CA TYR A 325 -5.62 2.84 -8.89
C TYR A 325 -5.25 3.90 -9.93
N VAL A 326 -4.11 3.76 -10.59
CA VAL A 326 -3.65 4.73 -11.60
C VAL A 326 -4.52 4.70 -12.87
N GLN A 327 -5.04 3.52 -13.27
CA GLN A 327 -6.06 3.44 -14.32
C GLN A 327 -7.35 4.20 -13.95
N GLU A 328 -7.75 4.18 -12.68
CA GLU A 328 -8.91 4.94 -12.19
C GLU A 328 -8.64 6.45 -12.21
N PHE A 329 -7.45 6.89 -11.78
CA PHE A 329 -7.05 8.30 -11.88
C PHE A 329 -7.13 8.80 -13.32
N ALA A 330 -6.57 8.04 -14.26
CA ALA A 330 -6.59 8.36 -15.69
C ALA A 330 -8.02 8.42 -16.26
N ARG A 331 -8.91 7.48 -15.91
CA ARG A 331 -10.32 7.49 -16.35
C ARG A 331 -11.11 8.68 -15.77
N ARG A 332 -10.81 9.09 -14.53
CA ARG A 332 -11.44 10.25 -13.90
C ARG A 332 -11.01 11.57 -14.54
N ILE A 333 -9.76 11.68 -14.97
CA ILE A 333 -9.20 12.90 -15.58
C ILE A 333 -9.51 12.97 -17.08
N GLY A 334 -9.19 11.92 -17.85
CA GLY A 334 -9.27 11.88 -19.31
C GLY A 334 -10.55 11.26 -19.89
N GLY A 335 -11.38 10.63 -19.08
CA GLY A 335 -12.55 9.87 -19.53
C GLY A 335 -12.22 8.43 -19.95
N HIS A 336 -13.24 7.69 -20.40
CA HIS A 336 -13.16 6.25 -20.66
C HIS A 336 -12.77 5.93 -22.12
N SER A 337 -11.67 5.20 -22.33
CA SER A 337 -11.21 4.77 -23.67
C SER A 337 -12.20 3.88 -24.45
N ASN A 338 -13.11 3.18 -23.76
CA ASN A 338 -13.99 2.15 -24.35
C ASN A 338 -15.47 2.58 -24.48
N SER A 339 -15.79 3.86 -24.25
CA SER A 339 -17.16 4.32 -24.44
C SER A 339 -17.50 4.44 -25.92
N LYS A 340 -18.38 3.56 -26.43
CA LYS A 340 -19.05 3.74 -27.73
C LYS A 340 -19.99 4.96 -27.76
N ILE A 341 -20.28 5.54 -26.60
CA ILE A 341 -21.02 6.78 -26.45
C ILE A 341 -20.01 7.92 -26.40
N PRO A 342 -20.04 8.90 -27.33
CA PRO A 342 -19.17 10.07 -27.26
C PRO A 342 -19.39 10.82 -25.95
N THR A 343 -18.37 10.85 -25.08
CA THR A 343 -18.45 11.62 -23.83
C THR A 343 -18.31 13.09 -24.16
N THR A 344 -19.35 13.88 -23.90
CA THR A 344 -19.31 15.36 -23.99
C THR A 344 -18.39 15.99 -22.94
N ARG A 345 -18.07 15.23 -21.88
CA ARG A 345 -17.07 15.56 -20.86
C ARG A 345 -15.69 15.81 -21.50
N LYS A 346 -15.21 17.05 -21.39
CA LYS A 346 -13.83 17.41 -21.72
C LYS A 346 -12.88 16.97 -20.58
N PRO A 347 -11.74 16.32 -20.89
CA PRO A 347 -10.68 16.02 -19.93
C PRO A 347 -10.35 17.19 -19.01
N ALA A 348 -10.22 16.91 -17.70
CA ALA A 348 -10.04 17.92 -16.66
C ALA A 348 -9.55 17.30 -15.35
N GLY A 349 -8.95 18.13 -14.49
CA GLY A 349 -8.35 17.68 -13.23
C GLY A 349 -6.87 17.35 -13.39
N ALA A 350 -6.26 16.75 -12.38
CA ALA A 350 -4.87 16.30 -12.41
C ALA A 350 -4.65 15.27 -11.29
N ALA A 351 -3.70 14.36 -11.44
CA ALA A 351 -3.20 13.55 -10.34
C ALA A 351 -1.72 13.86 -10.10
N LEU A 352 -1.31 13.90 -8.82
CA LEU A 352 0.07 13.99 -8.41
C LEU A 352 0.40 12.80 -7.49
N ILE A 353 1.37 12.00 -7.93
CA ILE A 353 1.85 10.82 -7.22
C ILE A 353 3.24 11.13 -6.70
N LEU A 354 3.44 11.03 -5.38
CA LEU A 354 4.72 11.24 -4.72
C LEU A 354 5.06 10.01 -3.87
N ASP A 355 6.07 9.26 -4.29
CA ASP A 355 6.43 8.02 -3.62
C ASP A 355 7.90 7.67 -3.88
N TYR A 356 8.44 6.68 -3.20
CA TYR A 356 9.82 6.24 -3.46
C TYR A 356 9.91 5.08 -4.44
N GLY A 357 11.03 5.04 -5.16
CA GLY A 357 11.30 3.99 -6.13
C GLY A 357 12.35 4.37 -7.18
N PRO A 358 12.67 3.45 -8.09
CA PRO A 358 13.55 3.71 -9.22
C PRO A 358 12.93 4.67 -10.24
N SER A 359 13.74 5.52 -10.88
CA SER A 359 13.26 6.42 -11.94
C SER A 359 12.97 5.71 -13.27
N HIS A 360 13.72 4.63 -13.57
CA HIS A 360 13.76 4.03 -14.92
C HIS A 360 13.83 2.49 -14.92
N SER A 361 14.36 1.86 -13.87
CA SER A 361 14.43 0.40 -13.76
C SER A 361 13.16 -0.18 -13.14
N ILE A 362 12.93 -1.48 -13.36
CA ILE A 362 11.91 -2.24 -12.64
C ILE A 362 12.41 -2.46 -11.19
N PRO A 363 11.56 -2.31 -10.15
CA PRO A 363 11.92 -2.64 -8.77
C PRO A 363 12.32 -4.10 -8.59
N VAL A 364 13.34 -4.33 -7.75
CA VAL A 364 13.86 -5.66 -7.41
C VAL A 364 14.33 -5.73 -5.97
N ASN A 365 13.91 -6.77 -5.25
CA ASN A 365 14.27 -7.01 -3.85
C ASN A 365 14.00 -5.79 -2.94
N SER A 366 12.86 -5.13 -3.15
CA SER A 366 12.53 -3.87 -2.46
C SER A 366 11.72 -4.06 -1.19
N LEU A 367 11.03 -5.21 -1.03
CA LEU A 367 10.19 -5.51 0.13
C LEU A 367 10.98 -5.40 1.45
N ARG A 368 10.52 -4.50 2.32
CA ARG A 368 11.16 -4.15 3.58
C ARG A 368 10.15 -4.00 4.72
N GLY A 369 10.62 -4.23 5.93
CA GLY A 369 9.91 -3.86 7.15
C GLY A 369 10.46 -2.55 7.72
N ILE A 370 9.59 -1.70 8.27
CA ILE A 370 9.95 -0.50 9.01
C ILE A 370 9.33 -0.56 10.42
N LYS A 371 10.14 -0.30 11.44
CA LYS A 371 9.71 -0.24 12.85
C LYS A 371 10.67 0.63 13.65
N ASP A 372 10.16 1.47 14.56
CA ASP A 372 10.94 2.38 15.41
C ASP A 372 11.97 3.21 14.60
N HIS A 373 11.55 3.74 13.44
CA HIS A 373 12.38 4.44 12.44
C HIS A 373 13.58 3.65 11.89
N LYS A 374 13.57 2.31 11.96
CA LYS A 374 14.64 1.42 11.48
C LYS A 374 14.11 0.43 10.45
N LEU A 375 14.97 0.12 9.48
CA LEU A 375 14.74 -1.02 8.58
C LEU A 375 14.89 -2.33 9.36
N VAL A 376 13.87 -3.17 9.27
CA VAL A 376 13.81 -4.51 9.87
C VAL A 376 13.41 -5.53 8.79
N SER A 377 13.51 -6.82 9.10
CA SER A 377 13.01 -7.84 8.18
C SER A 377 11.48 -7.74 8.05
N PRO A 378 10.92 -7.84 6.83
CA PRO A 378 9.46 -7.91 6.64
C PRO A 378 8.84 -9.20 7.23
N PHE A 379 9.66 -10.15 7.67
CA PHE A 379 9.25 -11.45 8.25
C PHE A 379 9.36 -11.51 9.79
N THR A 380 9.51 -10.35 10.44
CA THR A 380 9.48 -10.18 11.89
C THR A 380 8.15 -9.56 12.31
N SER A 381 7.53 -10.08 13.38
CA SER A 381 6.33 -9.52 14.01
C SER A 381 5.22 -9.05 13.04
N PRO A 382 4.65 -9.94 12.20
CA PRO A 382 3.51 -9.64 11.34
C PRO A 382 2.41 -8.84 12.05
N GLY A 383 2.00 -7.71 11.46
CA GLY A 383 1.02 -6.77 12.04
C GLY A 383 1.61 -5.68 12.94
N GLN A 384 2.88 -5.79 13.34
CA GLN A 384 3.59 -4.78 14.16
C GLN A 384 4.81 -4.18 13.47
N VAL A 385 5.01 -4.49 12.20
CA VAL A 385 6.05 -3.94 11.32
C VAL A 385 5.33 -3.39 10.10
N ASP A 386 5.63 -2.14 9.76
CA ASP A 386 5.12 -1.52 8.55
C ASP A 386 5.81 -2.16 7.35
N LEU A 387 5.05 -2.58 6.34
CA LEU A 387 5.58 -3.28 5.17
C LEU A 387 5.47 -2.41 3.94
N SER A 388 6.55 -2.28 3.20
CA SER A 388 6.57 -1.45 2.01
C SER A 388 7.56 -1.93 0.94
N ALA A 389 7.37 -1.48 -0.30
CA ALA A 389 8.11 -1.85 -1.51
C ALA A 389 8.33 -0.64 -2.42
N ASP A 390 9.33 -0.70 -3.32
CA ASP A 390 9.61 0.39 -4.27
C ASP A 390 8.55 0.45 -5.39
N VAL A 391 8.11 1.65 -5.74
CA VAL A 391 7.10 1.87 -6.78
C VAL A 391 7.71 1.82 -8.20
N ASP A 392 7.16 0.98 -9.09
CA ASP A 392 7.48 1.00 -10.54
C ASP A 392 6.73 2.15 -11.23
N PHE A 393 7.28 3.37 -11.11
CA PHE A 393 6.71 4.58 -11.72
C PHE A 393 6.43 4.43 -13.22
N ILE A 394 7.27 3.71 -13.97
CA ILE A 394 7.05 3.52 -15.42
C ILE A 394 5.84 2.61 -15.66
N ALA A 395 5.63 1.57 -14.85
CA ALA A 395 4.42 0.75 -14.93
C ALA A 395 3.15 1.51 -14.52
N LEU A 396 3.25 2.52 -13.64
CA LEU A 396 2.15 3.45 -13.38
C LEU A 396 1.86 4.30 -14.62
N ALA A 397 2.88 4.87 -15.26
CA ALA A 397 2.72 5.65 -16.48
C ALA A 397 2.08 4.84 -17.63
N ASP A 398 2.60 3.64 -17.89
CA ASP A 398 2.05 2.69 -18.89
C ASP A 398 0.56 2.41 -18.60
N SER A 399 0.20 2.24 -17.32
CA SER A 399 -1.18 1.97 -16.88
C SER A 399 -2.12 3.16 -17.04
N ALA A 400 -1.65 4.39 -16.80
CA ALA A 400 -2.44 5.60 -17.00
C ALA A 400 -2.76 5.81 -18.49
N ILE A 401 -1.74 5.78 -19.34
CA ILE A 401 -1.84 5.98 -20.79
C ILE A 401 -2.73 4.90 -21.41
N SER A 402 -2.60 3.64 -20.97
CA SER A 402 -3.44 2.54 -21.46
C SER A 402 -4.91 2.61 -21.00
N ALA A 403 -5.23 3.38 -19.96
CA ALA A 403 -6.59 3.47 -19.42
C ALA A 403 -7.42 4.60 -20.05
N SER A 404 -6.78 5.66 -20.52
CA SER A 404 -7.44 6.81 -21.15
C SER A 404 -6.52 7.49 -22.18
N PRO A 405 -6.93 7.65 -23.44
CA PRO A 405 -6.22 8.49 -24.42
C PRO A 405 -6.41 10.00 -24.14
N GLY A 406 -7.19 10.37 -23.12
CA GLY A 406 -7.42 11.75 -22.71
C GLY A 406 -6.43 12.25 -21.65
N VAL A 407 -5.37 11.49 -21.31
CA VAL A 407 -4.33 11.91 -20.37
C VAL A 407 -2.91 11.73 -20.92
N GLU A 408 -2.03 12.65 -20.52
CA GLU A 408 -0.58 12.55 -20.66
C GLU A 408 0.07 12.40 -19.26
N VAL A 409 1.23 11.73 -19.21
CA VAL A 409 1.98 11.47 -17.97
C VAL A 409 3.33 12.17 -18.00
N HIS A 410 3.68 12.85 -16.90
CA HIS A 410 4.94 13.57 -16.74
C HIS A 410 5.73 13.03 -15.54
N GLY A 411 7.03 12.84 -15.73
CA GLY A 411 7.93 12.24 -14.74
C GLY A 411 8.23 10.76 -15.00
N PRO A 412 8.75 10.02 -14.00
CA PRO A 412 9.08 10.49 -12.66
C PRO A 412 10.23 11.52 -12.65
N THR A 413 10.18 12.48 -11.73
CA THR A 413 11.26 13.42 -11.42
C THR A 413 11.68 13.28 -9.95
N GLU A 414 12.93 13.60 -9.59
CA GLU A 414 13.37 13.57 -8.19
C GLU A 414 12.62 14.61 -7.33
N GLN A 415 12.14 14.22 -6.14
CA GLN A 415 11.37 15.08 -5.23
C GLN A 415 12.06 16.42 -4.96
N GLY A 416 13.38 16.42 -4.74
CA GLY A 416 14.12 17.64 -4.49
C GLY A 416 14.02 18.62 -5.66
N SER A 417 14.19 18.12 -6.90
CA SER A 417 14.09 18.91 -8.13
C SER A 417 12.66 19.45 -8.33
N PHE A 418 11.65 18.63 -8.02
CA PHE A 418 10.24 19.03 -8.06
C PHE A 418 9.94 20.16 -7.08
N LEU A 419 10.29 19.99 -5.79
CA LEU A 419 10.03 20.99 -4.74
C LEU A 419 10.83 22.29 -4.95
N HIS A 420 12.06 22.21 -5.44
CA HIS A 420 12.83 23.40 -5.86
C HIS A 420 12.13 24.16 -6.99
N SER A 421 11.58 23.45 -7.98
CA SER A 421 10.84 24.07 -9.09
C SER A 421 9.53 24.73 -8.65
N LEU A 422 8.98 24.36 -7.48
CA LEU A 422 7.81 24.99 -6.87
C LEU A 422 8.16 26.16 -5.93
N GLY A 423 9.44 26.46 -5.71
CA GLY A 423 9.87 27.57 -4.85
C GLY A 423 9.99 27.24 -3.36
N ILE A 424 10.37 26.00 -3.00
CA ILE A 424 10.55 25.61 -1.59
C ILE A 424 11.64 26.42 -0.88
N SER A 425 12.66 26.89 -1.59
CA SER A 425 13.78 27.65 -1.02
C SER A 425 13.34 29.05 -0.58
N GLU A 426 12.55 29.70 -1.41
CA GLU A 426 11.88 30.98 -1.18
C GLU A 426 10.92 30.85 0.00
N ARG A 427 10.16 29.75 0.04
CA ARG A 427 9.22 29.49 1.13
C ARG A 427 9.92 29.23 2.46
N ALA A 428 11.00 28.44 2.47
CA ALA A 428 11.84 28.23 3.64
C ALA A 428 12.42 29.55 4.15
N ALA A 429 12.95 30.39 3.26
CA ALA A 429 13.47 31.71 3.61
C ALA A 429 12.39 32.63 4.23
N GLN A 430 11.16 32.61 3.71
CA GLN A 430 10.04 33.36 4.30
C GLN A 430 9.67 32.87 5.71
N LEU A 431 9.61 31.55 5.92
CA LEU A 431 9.28 30.98 7.23
C LEU A 431 10.40 31.22 8.24
N MET A 432 11.67 31.07 7.84
CA MET A 432 12.82 31.35 8.71
C MET A 432 12.91 32.83 9.14
N LYS A 433 12.55 33.77 8.25
CA LYS A 433 12.45 35.21 8.58
C LYS A 433 11.33 35.54 9.57
N ARG A 434 10.30 34.68 9.67
CA ARG A 434 9.15 34.82 10.58
C ARG A 434 9.24 33.92 11.82
N ALA A 435 10.35 33.18 11.99
CA ALA A 435 10.54 32.31 13.14
C ALA A 435 10.83 33.14 14.39
N GLU A 436 9.96 33.03 15.40
CA GLU A 436 10.09 33.72 16.70
C GLU A 436 11.42 33.42 17.42
N ASP A 437 11.96 32.21 17.26
CA ASP A 437 13.16 31.75 17.97
C ASP A 437 14.13 30.95 17.07
N GLU A 438 15.35 30.76 17.57
CA GLU A 438 16.44 30.03 16.92
C GLU A 438 16.12 28.55 16.67
N THR A 439 15.44 27.89 17.61
CA THR A 439 15.09 26.47 17.55
C THR A 439 14.06 26.21 16.46
N LYS A 440 13.03 27.05 16.38
CA LYS A 440 12.01 27.06 15.32
C LYS A 440 12.66 27.28 13.95
N ARG A 441 13.63 28.20 13.85
CA ARG A 441 14.38 28.45 12.60
C ARG A 441 15.20 27.24 12.16
N LYS A 442 15.97 26.64 13.07
CA LYS A 442 16.75 25.41 12.80
C LYS A 442 15.85 24.23 12.43
N ASN A 443 14.68 24.10 13.06
CA ASN A 443 13.69 23.08 12.70
C ASN A 443 13.13 23.28 11.29
N ILE A 444 12.84 24.52 10.87
CA ILE A 444 12.42 24.85 9.50
C ILE A 444 13.54 24.52 8.50
N GLU A 445 14.78 24.91 8.80
CA GLU A 445 15.95 24.65 7.95
C GLU A 445 16.21 23.15 7.79
N ALA A 446 16.22 22.39 8.88
CA ALA A 446 16.41 20.94 8.86
C ALA A 446 15.28 20.21 8.13
N GLY A 447 14.02 20.66 8.30
CA GLY A 447 12.87 20.12 7.57
C GLY A 447 12.96 20.38 6.07
N TRP A 448 13.29 21.61 5.66
CA TRP A 448 13.53 21.95 4.25
C TRP A 448 14.64 21.08 3.64
N LYS A 449 15.81 21.04 4.29
CA LYS A 449 16.96 20.23 3.84
C LYS A 449 16.58 18.76 3.69
N ARG A 450 15.96 18.15 4.70
CA ARG A 450 15.55 16.74 4.64
C ARG A 450 14.60 16.44 3.47
N LEU A 451 13.73 17.37 3.06
CA LEU A 451 12.83 17.16 1.93
C LEU A 451 13.52 17.21 0.55
N VAL A 452 14.61 17.97 0.41
CA VAL A 452 15.24 18.25 -0.90
C VAL A 452 16.65 17.68 -1.09
N GLU A 453 17.38 17.38 -0.01
CA GLU A 453 18.76 16.89 -0.10
C GLU A 453 18.81 15.51 -0.76
N ARG A 454 19.80 15.33 -1.65
CA ARG A 454 19.97 14.13 -2.49
C ARG A 454 20.79 13.01 -1.81
N GLY A 455 21.27 13.24 -0.60
CA GLY A 455 22.13 12.34 0.17
C GLY A 455 21.94 12.51 1.68
N GLY A 456 22.76 11.86 2.50
CA GLY A 456 22.76 12.04 3.97
C GLY A 456 21.48 11.59 4.70
N GLY A 457 20.61 10.80 4.06
CA GLY A 457 19.28 10.47 4.58
C GLY A 457 18.17 11.45 4.18
N GLY A 458 18.49 12.44 3.33
CA GLY A 458 17.49 13.29 2.68
C GLY A 458 16.61 12.53 1.68
N MET A 459 15.36 12.97 1.56
CA MET A 459 14.32 12.35 0.75
C MET A 459 14.40 12.76 -0.72
N GLY A 460 15.11 13.86 -1.05
CA GLY A 460 15.05 14.54 -2.34
C GLY A 460 15.41 13.69 -3.55
N ARG A 461 16.28 12.68 -3.40
CA ARG A 461 16.64 11.71 -4.46
C ARG A 461 15.83 10.41 -4.41
N ILE A 462 15.49 9.94 -3.21
CA ILE A 462 14.83 8.63 -2.99
C ILE A 462 13.38 8.70 -3.48
N TYR A 463 12.70 9.79 -3.14
CA TYR A 463 11.33 10.08 -3.57
C TYR A 463 11.29 10.62 -5.00
N LYS A 464 10.22 10.30 -5.71
CA LYS A 464 9.89 10.80 -7.03
C LYS A 464 8.53 11.47 -7.01
N ALA A 465 8.33 12.45 -7.88
CA ALA A 465 7.02 12.97 -8.24
C ALA A 465 6.67 12.54 -9.67
N MET A 466 5.39 12.21 -9.90
CA MET A 466 4.79 11.93 -11.20
C MET A 466 3.44 12.62 -11.30
N ALA A 467 3.14 13.25 -12.44
CA ALA A 467 1.86 13.89 -12.71
C ALA A 467 1.11 13.19 -13.84
N ILE A 468 -0.21 13.08 -13.70
CA ILE A 468 -1.14 12.66 -14.76
C ILE A 468 -2.06 13.84 -15.01
N ILE A 469 -2.09 14.36 -16.23
CA ILE A 469 -2.87 15.55 -16.58
C ILE A 469 -3.63 15.33 -17.89
N PRO A 470 -4.66 16.15 -18.21
CA PRO A 470 -5.35 16.10 -19.50
C PRO A 470 -4.38 16.19 -20.68
N GLU A 471 -4.58 15.33 -21.67
CA GLU A 471 -3.80 15.30 -22.92
C GLU A 471 -3.80 16.67 -23.60
N ALA A 472 -2.60 17.17 -23.92
CA ALA A 472 -2.37 18.49 -24.50
C ALA A 472 -1.49 18.43 -25.76
N GLY A 473 -1.35 17.27 -26.39
CA GLY A 473 -0.51 17.04 -27.56
C GLY A 473 0.98 17.21 -27.26
N GLY A 474 1.39 17.04 -26.00
CA GLY A 474 2.74 17.36 -25.53
C GLY A 474 3.13 18.85 -25.61
N MET A 475 2.20 19.74 -25.98
CA MET A 475 2.44 21.20 -26.05
C MET A 475 2.56 21.83 -24.66
N ARG A 476 2.07 21.13 -23.63
CA ARG A 476 2.06 21.58 -22.24
C ARG A 476 2.97 20.70 -21.40
N ARG A 477 3.60 21.29 -20.38
CA ARG A 477 4.24 20.57 -19.27
C ARG A 477 3.75 21.16 -17.95
N PRO A 478 3.50 20.35 -16.91
CA PRO A 478 3.16 20.84 -15.58
C PRO A 478 4.39 21.45 -14.88
N VAL A 479 4.15 22.34 -13.92
CA VAL A 479 5.23 22.96 -13.13
C VAL A 479 5.93 21.86 -12.31
N GLY A 480 7.27 21.90 -12.26
CA GLY A 480 8.10 20.85 -11.67
C GLY A 480 8.48 19.70 -12.61
N PHE A 481 7.95 19.69 -13.83
CA PHE A 481 8.24 18.68 -14.87
C PHE A 481 8.80 19.32 -16.16
N GLY A 482 9.48 20.47 -16.00
CA GLY A 482 9.97 21.30 -17.10
C GLY A 482 8.95 22.30 -17.66
N GLY A 483 7.76 22.39 -17.07
CA GLY A 483 6.75 23.42 -17.38
C GLY A 483 6.92 24.72 -16.60
N GLN A 484 6.17 25.74 -17.01
CA GLN A 484 6.08 27.05 -16.36
C GLN A 484 4.64 27.37 -15.96
N VAL A 485 4.46 28.35 -15.07
CA VAL A 485 3.13 28.85 -14.68
C VAL A 485 2.47 29.55 -15.89
N PRO A 486 1.21 29.25 -16.25
CA PRO A 486 0.49 29.97 -17.29
C PRO A 486 0.29 31.45 -16.92
N ALA A 487 0.35 32.32 -17.94
CA ALA A 487 0.11 33.76 -17.79
C ALA A 487 -1.32 34.12 -17.31
#